data_AF-A0AAV1A1V9-F1
#
_entry.id   AF-A0AAV1A1V9-F1
#
_cell.length_a   1.000
_cell.length_b   1.000
_cell.length_c   1.000
_cell.angle_alpha   90.00
_cell.angle_beta   90.00
_cell.angle_gamma   90.00
#
_symmetry.space_group_name_H-M   'P 1'
#
loop_
_entity.id
_entity.type
_entity.pdbx_description
1 polymer ?
#
loop_
_entity_poly.entity_id
_entity_poly.type
_entity_poly.pdbx_seq_one_letter_code
_entity_poly.pdbx_strand_id
1 'polypeptide(L)'
;MREKLDQWLCRQQEGGSRLANVNPAAEANIFGDPDAADVVFTSGADILVVGINVTHQVVLSGSGREKLASSKGKFAQYLTGILEVYFSYHCDAYNTNGVYLHDPTSLLAVVDPSLVTCTEGAVRVQTSGITRGLTILYSKQKRFEEVTKWSNMPTVKVAVTVDAPRVVKLVMDRLVA
;
A
#
# COMPACT_ATOMS: atom_id res chain seq x y z
N MET A 1 18.49 -13.85 7.38
CA MET A 1 17.86 -12.65 7.97
C MET A 1 16.89 -12.16 6.90
N ARG A 2 15.56 -12.21 7.14
CA ARG A 2 14.54 -11.84 6.14
C ARG A 2 14.39 -10.33 6.17
N GLU A 3 15.00 -9.62 5.23
CA GLU A 3 14.72 -8.20 5.01
C GLU A 3 13.43 -8.10 4.20
N LYS A 4 12.29 -8.04 4.91
CA LYS A 4 11.01 -7.69 4.29
C LYS A 4 11.02 -6.18 4.09
N LEU A 5 11.32 -5.75 2.86
CA LEU A 5 11.18 -4.35 2.45
C LEU A 5 9.73 -4.11 2.03
N ASP A 6 9.02 -3.29 2.79
CA ASP A 6 7.65 -2.85 2.50
C ASP A 6 7.73 -1.75 1.43
N GLN A 7 7.40 -2.06 0.17
CA GLN A 7 7.27 -1.07 -0.90
C GLN A 7 5.90 -1.15 -1.56
N TRP A 8 5.46 -0.08 -2.21
CA TRP A 8 4.06 0.19 -2.52
C TRP A 8 3.85 0.25 -4.04
N LEU A 9 2.95 -0.56 -4.60
CA LEU A 9 2.63 -0.53 -6.03
C LEU A 9 1.41 0.36 -6.33
N CYS A 10 1.51 1.11 -7.42
CA CYS A 10 0.41 1.70 -8.17
C CYS A 10 0.18 0.92 -9.48
N ARG A 11 -1.09 0.62 -9.78
CA ARG A 11 -1.67 -0.13 -10.92
C ARG A 11 -1.40 -1.64 -11.05
N GLN A 12 -2.48 -2.39 -10.83
CA GLN A 12 -2.83 -3.61 -11.58
C GLN A 12 -3.76 -3.19 -12.73
N GLN A 13 -3.51 -3.69 -13.94
CA GLN A 13 -4.38 -3.49 -15.09
C GLN A 13 -5.48 -4.56 -15.05
N GLU A 14 -6.57 -4.31 -14.31
CA GLU A 14 -7.92 -4.85 -14.57
C GLU A 14 -8.93 -4.19 -13.60
N GLY A 15 -9.90 -3.45 -14.16
CA GLY A 15 -11.19 -3.19 -13.52
C GLY A 15 -11.24 -2.30 -12.26
N GLY A 16 -10.72 -1.07 -12.32
CA GLY A 16 -11.04 -0.03 -11.32
C GLY A 16 -9.88 0.92 -11.05
N SER A 17 -9.96 2.14 -11.58
CA SER A 17 -8.97 3.19 -11.37
C SER A 17 -8.99 3.68 -9.92
N ARG A 18 -8.29 3.00 -9.01
CA ARG A 18 -7.88 3.62 -7.74
C ARG A 18 -6.61 4.42 -8.03
N LEU A 19 -6.79 5.74 -8.13
CA LEU A 19 -5.76 6.71 -8.48
C LEU A 19 -4.63 6.69 -7.43
N ALA A 20 -3.42 6.95 -7.89
CA ALA A 20 -2.28 7.19 -7.01
C ALA A 20 -2.45 8.51 -6.22
N ASN A 21 -1.69 8.70 -5.15
CA ASN A 21 -1.93 9.78 -4.16
C ASN A 21 -1.05 11.02 -4.32
N VAL A 22 -0.02 11.03 -5.18
CA VAL A 22 0.78 12.24 -5.49
C VAL A 22 0.39 12.86 -6.81
N ASN A 23 0.25 12.03 -7.84
CA ASN A 23 -0.24 12.42 -9.16
C ASN A 23 -1.04 11.24 -9.74
N PRO A 24 -1.67 11.34 -10.91
CA PRO A 24 -2.46 10.23 -11.45
C PRO A 24 -1.70 8.92 -11.71
N ALA A 25 -0.36 8.93 -11.68
CA ALA A 25 0.50 7.80 -11.99
C ALA A 25 1.22 7.20 -10.77
N ALA A 26 1.58 8.01 -9.77
CA ALA A 26 2.59 7.64 -8.76
C ALA A 26 2.11 7.73 -7.31
N GLU A 27 2.47 6.71 -6.54
CA GLU A 27 2.32 6.65 -5.09
C GLU A 27 3.45 7.46 -4.40
N ALA A 28 3.17 8.05 -3.24
CA ALA A 28 4.04 8.97 -2.52
C ALA A 28 5.46 8.45 -2.22
N ASN A 29 5.59 7.23 -1.70
CA ASN A 29 6.90 6.67 -1.37
C ASN A 29 7.72 6.40 -2.62
N ILE A 30 7.09 5.86 -3.67
CA ILE A 30 7.76 5.60 -4.95
C ILE A 30 8.09 6.92 -5.67
N PHE A 31 7.21 7.92 -5.60
CA PHE A 31 7.48 9.23 -6.15
C PHE A 31 8.61 9.96 -5.40
N GLY A 32 8.77 9.70 -4.11
CA GLY A 32 9.88 10.24 -3.31
C GLY A 32 11.23 9.90 -3.92
N ASP A 33 11.47 8.62 -4.20
CA ASP A 33 12.70 8.14 -4.82
C ASP A 33 12.45 6.93 -5.75
N PRO A 34 12.11 7.15 -7.03
CA PRO A 34 11.78 6.08 -7.96
C PRO A 34 13.03 5.29 -8.40
N ASP A 35 14.21 5.90 -8.34
CA ASP A 35 15.47 5.22 -8.65
C ASP A 35 15.81 4.19 -7.57
N ALA A 36 15.69 4.59 -6.29
CA ALA A 36 15.84 3.65 -5.17
C ALA A 36 14.78 2.55 -5.20
N ALA A 37 13.54 2.87 -5.56
CA ALA A 37 12.47 1.87 -5.69
C ALA A 37 12.76 0.85 -6.81
N ASP A 38 13.24 1.28 -7.99
CA ASP A 38 13.61 0.34 -9.07
C ASP A 38 14.77 -0.57 -8.65
N VAL A 39 15.75 -0.04 -7.92
CA VAL A 39 16.86 -0.84 -7.37
C VAL A 39 16.36 -1.89 -6.39
N VAL A 40 15.46 -1.53 -5.47
CA VAL A 40 14.93 -2.49 -4.50
C VAL A 40 14.10 -3.58 -5.19
N PHE A 41 13.16 -3.22 -6.07
CA PHE A 41 12.35 -4.21 -6.78
C PHE A 41 13.17 -5.15 -7.67
N THR A 42 14.36 -4.73 -8.11
CA THR A 42 15.26 -5.53 -8.94
C THR A 42 16.42 -6.17 -8.17
N SER A 43 16.47 -6.02 -6.84
CA SER A 43 17.57 -6.50 -5.98
C SER A 43 17.65 -8.02 -5.81
N GLY A 44 16.54 -8.73 -6.00
CA GLY A 44 16.45 -10.17 -5.74
C GLY A 44 16.11 -10.54 -4.29
N ALA A 45 15.82 -9.58 -3.43
CA ALA A 45 15.33 -9.83 -2.07
C ALA A 45 13.91 -10.45 -2.05
N ASP A 46 13.55 -11.10 -0.93
CA ASP A 46 12.17 -11.60 -0.69
C ASP A 46 11.26 -10.42 -0.31
N ILE A 47 10.71 -9.78 -1.33
CA ILE A 47 9.93 -8.54 -1.21
C ILE A 47 8.44 -8.86 -1.25
N LEU A 48 7.71 -8.30 -0.27
CA LEU A 48 6.26 -8.19 -0.30
C LEU A 48 5.88 -6.74 -0.56
N VAL A 49 5.20 -6.52 -1.67
CA VAL A 49 4.66 -5.21 -2.02
C VAL A 49 3.23 -5.10 -1.53
N VAL A 50 2.96 -4.10 -0.69
CA VAL A 50 1.60 -3.73 -0.27
C VAL A 50 1.29 -2.38 -0.90
N GLY A 51 0.52 -2.39 -2.00
CA GLY A 51 0.22 -1.18 -2.76
C GLY A 51 -1.04 -0.45 -2.31
N ILE A 52 -1.20 0.76 -2.85
CA ILE A 52 -2.36 1.60 -2.60
C ILE A 52 -3.67 0.99 -3.13
N ASN A 53 -3.57 0.08 -4.10
CA ASN A 53 -4.67 -0.76 -4.57
C ASN A 53 -5.31 -1.58 -3.44
N VAL A 54 -4.49 -2.00 -2.46
CA VAL A 54 -4.90 -2.77 -1.30
C VAL A 54 -5.29 -1.85 -0.16
N THR A 55 -4.44 -0.88 0.19
CA THR A 55 -4.65 -0.10 1.42
C THR A 55 -5.81 0.89 1.34
N HIS A 56 -6.21 1.32 0.14
CA HIS A 56 -7.46 2.07 -0.04
C HIS A 56 -8.73 1.25 0.30
N GLN A 57 -8.63 -0.05 0.55
CA GLN A 57 -9.73 -0.88 1.04
C GLN A 57 -9.85 -0.82 2.57
N VAL A 58 -8.79 -0.41 3.27
CA VAL A 58 -8.71 -0.42 4.73
C VAL A 58 -8.93 0.99 5.25
N VAL A 59 -10.18 1.28 5.63
CA VAL A 59 -10.60 2.61 6.09
C VAL A 59 -10.91 2.57 7.58
N LEU A 60 -10.28 3.43 8.36
CA LEU A 60 -10.74 3.78 9.69
C LEU A 60 -11.87 4.81 9.57
N SER A 61 -13.09 4.41 9.89
CA SER A 61 -14.27 5.28 9.83
C SER A 61 -14.29 6.33 10.94
N GLY A 62 -15.14 7.35 10.79
CA GLY A 62 -15.41 8.31 11.87
C GLY A 62 -15.85 7.65 13.19
N SER A 63 -16.69 6.61 13.11
CA SER A 63 -17.08 5.83 14.28
C SER A 63 -15.90 5.06 14.91
N GLY A 64 -14.94 4.60 14.11
CA GLY A 64 -13.69 4.02 14.60
C GLY A 64 -12.84 5.05 15.34
N ARG A 65 -12.75 6.28 14.81
CA ARG A 65 -12.08 7.41 15.48
C ARG A 65 -12.74 7.75 16.81
N GLU A 66 -14.06 7.82 16.88
CA GLU A 66 -14.81 8.09 18.12
C GLU A 66 -14.60 6.99 19.16
N LYS A 67 -14.60 5.73 18.73
CA LYS A 67 -14.30 4.59 19.59
C LYS A 67 -12.87 4.67 20.15
N LEU A 68 -11.89 5.04 19.31
CA LEU A 68 -10.53 5.24 19.75
C LEU A 68 -10.45 6.38 20.78
N ALA A 69 -11.06 7.53 20.48
CA ALA A 69 -11.08 8.71 21.36
C ALA A 69 -11.71 8.44 22.72
N SER A 70 -12.71 7.55 22.78
CA SER A 70 -13.42 7.17 24.01
C SER A 70 -12.76 6.00 24.76
N SER A 71 -11.69 5.42 24.23
CA SER A 71 -11.01 4.26 24.82
C SER A 71 -10.01 4.67 25.92
N LYS A 72 -9.58 3.69 26.72
CA LYS A 72 -8.50 3.84 27.71
C LYS A 72 -7.13 3.41 27.16
N GLY A 73 -7.04 3.23 25.85
CA GLY A 73 -5.81 2.78 25.20
C GLY A 73 -4.66 3.74 25.43
N LYS A 74 -3.46 3.20 25.65
CA LYS A 74 -2.26 3.96 26.04
C LYS A 74 -1.96 5.16 25.13
N PHE A 75 -2.22 5.02 23.83
CA PHE A 75 -1.93 6.04 22.81
C PHE A 75 -3.19 6.69 22.21
N ALA A 76 -4.37 6.38 22.75
CA ALA A 76 -5.65 6.75 22.15
C ALA A 76 -5.77 8.26 21.91
N GLN A 77 -5.55 9.09 22.94
CA GLN A 77 -5.69 10.55 22.82
C GLN A 77 -4.67 11.16 21.84
N TYR A 78 -3.43 10.67 21.87
CA TYR A 78 -2.38 11.14 20.97
C TYR A 78 -2.72 10.83 19.50
N LEU A 79 -3.13 9.59 19.22
CA LEU A 79 -3.52 9.16 17.88
C LEU A 79 -4.79 9.88 17.40
N THR A 80 -5.77 10.11 18.28
CA THR A 80 -6.98 10.88 17.93
C THR A 80 -6.63 12.31 17.47
N GLY A 81 -5.68 12.97 18.12
CA GLY A 81 -5.21 14.30 17.71
C GLY A 81 -4.55 14.30 16.32
N ILE A 82 -3.73 13.30 16.01
CA ILE A 82 -3.14 13.13 14.66
C ILE A 82 -4.24 12.85 13.63
N LEU A 83 -5.16 11.95 13.98
CA LEU A 83 -6.25 11.53 13.09
C LEU A 83 -7.16 12.69 12.71
N GLU A 84 -7.38 13.68 13.58
CA GLU A 84 -8.18 14.85 13.25
C GLU A 84 -7.69 15.57 11.98
N VAL A 85 -6.38 15.78 11.87
CA VAL A 85 -5.75 16.37 10.67
C VAL A 85 -5.94 15.47 9.45
N TYR A 86 -5.69 14.17 9.61
CA TYR A 86 -5.82 13.20 8.51
C TYR A 86 -7.26 13.06 8.01
N PHE A 87 -8.25 13.08 8.91
CA PHE A 87 -9.67 13.02 8.57
C PHE A 87 -10.09 14.26 7.77
N SER A 88 -9.66 15.46 8.19
CA SER A 88 -9.93 16.69 7.43
C SER A 88 -9.35 16.59 6.02
N TYR A 89 -8.09 16.20 5.89
CA TYR A 89 -7.45 16.03 4.58
C TYR A 89 -8.17 14.99 3.71
N HIS A 90 -8.58 13.85 4.25
CA HIS A 90 -9.26 12.81 3.47
C HIS A 90 -10.68 13.22 3.06
N CYS A 91 -11.38 13.99 3.91
CA CYS A 91 -12.66 14.58 3.57
C CYS A 91 -12.49 15.55 2.39
N ASP A 92 -11.50 16.44 2.45
CA ASP A 92 -11.29 17.46 1.42
C ASP A 92 -10.75 16.88 0.11
N ALA A 93 -9.76 15.99 0.17
CA ALA A 93 -9.06 15.48 -1.01
C ALA A 93 -9.74 14.27 -1.67
N TYR A 94 -10.42 13.42 -0.88
CA TYR A 94 -11.01 12.17 -1.36
C TYR A 94 -12.53 12.09 -1.16
N ASN A 95 -13.17 13.13 -0.60
CA ASN A 95 -14.59 13.11 -0.23
C ASN A 95 -14.96 11.85 0.59
N THR A 96 -14.06 11.46 1.50
CA THR A 96 -14.14 10.21 2.26
C THR A 96 -14.35 10.50 3.74
N ASN A 97 -15.37 9.88 4.36
CA ASN A 97 -15.61 9.98 5.79
C ASN A 97 -14.79 8.94 6.58
N GLY A 98 -13.47 9.05 6.50
CA GLY A 98 -12.53 8.08 7.03
C GLY A 98 -11.09 8.38 6.61
N VAL A 99 -10.15 7.59 7.13
CA VAL A 99 -8.75 7.64 6.72
C VAL A 99 -8.28 6.29 6.23
N TYR A 100 -7.47 6.27 5.19
CA TYR A 100 -6.83 5.05 4.71
C TYR A 100 -5.69 4.65 5.63
N LEU A 101 -5.72 3.41 6.14
CA LEU A 101 -4.70 2.89 7.03
C LEU A 101 -3.56 2.26 6.24
N HIS A 102 -2.77 3.07 5.53
CA HIS A 102 -1.63 2.61 4.72
C HIS A 102 -0.64 1.78 5.56
N ASP A 103 0.11 2.42 6.44
CA ASP A 103 1.20 1.78 7.19
C ASP A 103 0.74 0.65 8.12
N PRO A 104 -0.40 0.78 8.85
CA PRO A 104 -0.91 -0.32 9.65
C PRO A 104 -1.27 -1.56 8.81
N THR A 105 -1.75 -1.37 7.58
CA THR A 105 -2.06 -2.49 6.67
C THR A 105 -0.78 -3.21 6.23
N SER A 106 0.26 -2.47 5.87
CA SER A 106 1.55 -3.05 5.46
C SER A 106 2.22 -3.81 6.59
N LEU A 107 2.26 -3.22 7.79
CA LEU A 107 2.76 -3.90 8.98
C LEU A 107 2.00 -5.21 9.26
N LEU A 108 0.68 -5.17 9.18
CA LEU A 108 -0.15 -6.35 9.44
C LEU A 108 0.00 -7.42 8.36
N ALA A 109 0.20 -7.07 7.09
CA ALA A 109 0.49 -8.04 6.03
C ALA A 109 1.82 -8.79 6.28
N VAL A 110 2.78 -8.14 6.94
CA VAL A 110 4.04 -8.78 7.37
C VAL A 110 3.84 -9.71 8.56
N VAL A 111 3.03 -9.28 9.54
CA VAL A 111 2.75 -10.03 10.79
C VAL A 111 1.84 -11.23 10.55
N ASP A 112 0.78 -11.05 9.77
CA ASP A 112 -0.18 -12.08 9.38
C ASP A 112 -0.43 -12.04 7.87
N PRO A 113 0.37 -12.78 7.08
CA PRO A 113 0.23 -12.85 5.63
C PRO A 113 -1.12 -13.38 5.16
N SER A 114 -1.93 -14.03 6.02
CA SER A 114 -3.27 -14.50 5.64
C SER A 114 -4.26 -13.36 5.41
N LEU A 115 -3.91 -12.13 5.81
CA LEU A 115 -4.73 -10.94 5.60
C LEU A 115 -4.73 -10.47 4.14
N VAL A 116 -3.77 -10.91 3.32
CA VAL A 116 -3.66 -10.50 1.92
C VAL A 116 -3.54 -11.70 1.01
N THR A 117 -4.06 -11.57 -0.21
CA THR A 117 -3.67 -12.48 -1.31
C THR A 117 -2.65 -11.80 -2.20
N CYS A 118 -1.77 -12.58 -2.80
CA CYS A 118 -0.67 -12.05 -3.61
C CYS A 118 -0.69 -12.63 -5.02
N THR A 119 -0.20 -11.83 -5.96
CA THR A 119 0.33 -12.29 -7.24
C THR A 119 1.86 -12.16 -7.23
N GLU A 120 2.53 -12.81 -8.16
CA GLU A 120 3.99 -12.78 -8.28
C GLU A 120 4.40 -12.29 -9.67
N GLY A 121 5.43 -11.45 -9.73
CA GLY A 121 5.96 -11.00 -11.01
C GLY A 121 7.16 -10.09 -10.88
N ALA A 122 7.66 -9.63 -12.03
CA ALA A 122 8.70 -8.61 -12.07
C ALA A 122 8.06 -7.23 -11.96
N VAL A 123 8.64 -6.36 -11.14
CA VAL A 123 8.20 -4.96 -10.99
C VAL A 123 9.30 -4.04 -11.48
N ARG A 124 8.91 -2.99 -12.22
CA ARG A 124 9.80 -1.90 -12.65
C ARG A 124 9.17 -0.56 -12.31
N VAL A 125 10.02 0.45 -12.11
CA VAL A 125 9.60 1.83 -11.79
C VAL A 125 10.04 2.79 -12.89
N GLN A 126 9.13 3.65 -13.30
CA GLN A 126 9.43 4.76 -14.19
C GLN A 126 10.13 5.87 -13.39
N THR A 127 11.38 6.21 -13.72
CA THR A 127 12.19 7.18 -12.95
C THR A 127 12.10 8.63 -13.45
N SER A 128 11.46 8.85 -14.60
CA SER A 128 11.40 10.17 -15.25
C SER A 128 10.10 10.42 -16.03
N GLY A 129 9.87 11.67 -16.44
CA GLY A 129 8.72 12.08 -17.24
C GLY A 129 7.43 12.24 -16.41
N ILE A 130 6.30 12.41 -17.10
CA ILE A 130 4.99 12.68 -16.47
C ILE A 130 4.47 11.51 -15.62
N THR A 131 4.99 10.31 -15.84
CA THR A 131 4.69 9.09 -15.08
C THR A 131 5.82 8.71 -14.12
N ARG A 132 6.74 9.64 -13.78
CA ARG A 132 7.76 9.40 -12.74
C ARG A 132 7.11 8.88 -11.46
N GLY A 133 7.62 7.77 -10.94
CA GLY A 133 7.08 7.03 -9.79
C GLY A 133 6.00 6.00 -10.13
N LEU A 134 5.62 5.84 -11.40
CA LEU A 134 4.73 4.76 -11.82
C LEU A 134 5.45 3.42 -11.67
N THR A 135 4.82 2.52 -10.94
CA THR A 135 5.26 1.14 -10.85
C THR A 135 4.47 0.24 -11.80
N ILE A 136 5.10 -0.74 -12.40
CA ILE A 136 4.46 -1.60 -13.40
C ILE A 136 4.83 -3.06 -13.10
N LEU A 137 3.81 -3.87 -12.82
CA LEU A 137 3.94 -5.30 -12.62
C LEU A 137 3.79 -6.05 -13.95
N TYR A 138 4.70 -6.99 -14.20
CA TYR A 138 4.54 -8.05 -15.17
C TYR A 138 4.37 -9.40 -14.47
N SER A 139 3.13 -9.90 -14.43
CA SER A 139 2.72 -11.13 -13.75
C SER A 139 2.96 -12.43 -14.54
N LYS A 140 3.70 -12.37 -15.66
CA LYS A 140 4.06 -13.51 -16.52
C LYS A 140 2.86 -14.31 -17.10
N GLN A 141 1.64 -13.78 -17.04
CA GLN A 141 0.44 -14.41 -17.61
C GLN A 141 0.46 -14.49 -19.15
N LYS A 142 1.15 -13.56 -19.80
CA LYS A 142 1.34 -13.51 -21.26
C LYS A 142 2.83 -13.52 -21.58
N ARG A 143 3.28 -14.45 -22.43
CA ARG A 143 4.64 -14.41 -22.98
C ARG A 143 4.76 -13.28 -24.02
N PHE A 144 5.83 -12.48 -23.90
CA PHE A 144 6.23 -11.53 -24.94
C PHE A 144 7.34 -12.16 -25.79
N GLU A 145 7.30 -11.94 -27.11
CA GLU A 145 8.33 -12.43 -28.04
C GLU A 145 9.63 -11.63 -27.92
N GLU A 146 9.51 -10.32 -27.70
CA GLU A 146 10.65 -9.42 -27.51
C GLU A 146 11.18 -9.46 -26.08
N VAL A 147 12.49 -9.24 -25.94
CA VAL A 147 13.13 -9.01 -24.63
C VAL A 147 12.74 -7.61 -24.14
N THR A 148 12.06 -7.56 -22.99
CA THR A 148 11.57 -6.32 -22.39
C THR A 148 12.40 -5.89 -21.19
N LYS A 149 12.10 -4.72 -20.64
CA LYS A 149 12.70 -4.25 -19.38
C LYS A 149 12.32 -5.09 -18.14
N TRP A 150 11.34 -5.99 -18.27
CA TRP A 150 10.95 -6.96 -17.24
C TRP A 150 11.57 -8.35 -17.45
N SER A 151 12.19 -8.60 -18.61
CA SER A 151 12.84 -9.88 -18.89
C SER A 151 14.01 -10.12 -17.94
N ASN A 152 14.08 -11.33 -17.39
CA ASN A 152 15.11 -11.78 -16.43
C ASN A 152 15.19 -10.99 -15.12
N MET A 153 14.19 -10.16 -14.81
CA MET A 153 14.11 -9.48 -13.53
C MET A 153 13.66 -10.43 -12.42
N PRO A 154 14.15 -10.25 -11.17
CA PRO A 154 13.67 -11.00 -10.03
C PRO A 154 12.16 -10.88 -9.83
N THR A 155 11.59 -11.88 -9.17
CA THR A 155 10.15 -11.93 -8.87
C THR A 155 9.91 -11.45 -7.45
N VAL A 156 8.93 -10.56 -7.29
CA VAL A 156 8.44 -10.07 -5.99
C VAL A 156 6.99 -10.50 -5.80
N LYS A 157 6.54 -10.56 -4.54
CA LYS A 157 5.13 -10.77 -4.20
C LYS A 157 4.42 -9.43 -4.16
N VAL A 158 3.22 -9.37 -4.73
CA VAL A 158 2.41 -8.15 -4.82
C VAL A 158 1.03 -8.45 -4.25
N ALA A 159 0.66 -7.75 -3.18
CA ALA A 159 -0.67 -7.86 -2.60
C ALA A 159 -1.73 -7.36 -3.60
N VAL A 160 -2.76 -8.18 -3.83
CA VAL A 160 -3.87 -7.90 -4.76
C VAL A 160 -5.21 -7.73 -4.05
N THR A 161 -5.44 -8.45 -2.95
CA THR A 161 -6.62 -8.26 -2.09
C THR A 161 -6.24 -8.22 -0.62
N VAL A 162 -7.13 -7.68 0.22
CA VAL A 162 -6.99 -7.65 1.68
C VAL A 162 -8.31 -7.93 2.38
N ASP A 163 -8.25 -8.63 3.50
CA ASP A 163 -9.36 -8.72 4.47
C ASP A 163 -9.42 -7.43 5.30
N ALA A 164 -9.97 -6.37 4.69
CA ALA A 164 -10.03 -5.04 5.29
C ALA A 164 -10.77 -5.02 6.65
N PRO A 165 -11.93 -5.68 6.84
CA PRO A 165 -12.57 -5.74 8.15
C PRO A 165 -11.68 -6.34 9.23
N ARG A 166 -10.94 -7.42 8.92
CA ARG A 166 -10.02 -8.06 9.88
C ARG A 166 -8.83 -7.18 10.19
N VAL A 167 -8.28 -6.47 9.20
CA VAL A 167 -7.20 -5.50 9.41
C VAL A 167 -7.65 -4.38 10.36
N VAL A 168 -8.80 -3.73 10.09
CA VAL A 168 -9.33 -2.66 10.95
C VAL A 168 -9.57 -3.18 12.37
N LYS A 169 -10.14 -4.39 12.51
CA LYS A 169 -10.36 -5.02 13.81
C LYS A 169 -9.05 -5.21 14.58
N LEU A 170 -8.02 -5.77 13.94
CA LEU A 170 -6.71 -6.02 14.59
C LEU A 170 -6.05 -4.71 15.04
N VAL A 171 -6.12 -3.66 14.21
CA VAL A 171 -5.64 -2.33 14.58
C VAL A 171 -6.41 -1.81 15.80
N MET A 172 -7.74 -1.81 15.74
CA MET A 172 -8.57 -1.27 16.81
C MET A 172 -8.42 -2.04 18.12
N ASP A 173 -8.41 -3.38 18.09
CA ASP A 173 -8.22 -4.22 19.27
C ASP A 173 -6.89 -3.90 19.98
N ARG A 174 -5.85 -3.56 19.22
CA ARG A 174 -4.54 -3.18 19.78
C ARG A 174 -4.51 -1.76 20.33
N LEU A 175 -5.25 -0.84 19.72
CA LEU A 175 -5.23 0.59 20.08
C LEU A 175 -6.19 0.96 21.21
N VAL A 176 -7.28 0.21 21.41
CA VAL A 176 -8.28 0.50 22.45
C VAL A 176 -8.03 -0.22 23.78
N ALA A 177 -7.15 -1.22 23.78
CA ALA A 177 -6.69 -1.95 24.97
C ALA A 177 -5.69 -1.11 25.79
#